data_AF-A0A645CTC1-F1
#
_entry.id   AF-A0A645CTC1-F1
#
_cell.length_a   1.000
_cell.length_b   1.000
_cell.length_c   1.000
_cell.angle_alpha   90.00
_cell.angle_beta   90.00
_cell.angle_gamma   90.00
#
_symmetry.space_group_name_H-M   'P 1'
#
loop_
_entity.id
_entity.type
_entity.pdbx_description
1 polymer ?
#
loop_
_entity_poly.entity_id
_entity_poly.type
_entity_poly.pdbx_seq_one_letter_code
_entity_poly.pdbx_strand_id
1 'polypeptide(L)' 'MPLERNVDLARLAELTPQYSGADLAALCREAGLLCIREKITISMSDGVPEISPEEIAALRVSQEHFLQALNNRNR' A
#
# COMPACT_ATOMS: atom_id res chain seq x y z
N MET A 1 4.04 -5.92 7.35
CA MET A 1 3.28 -5.56 6.14
C MET A 1 3.50 -6.67 5.12
N PRO A 2 2.46 -7.41 4.72
CA PRO A 2 2.60 -8.49 3.75
C PRO A 2 2.63 -7.93 2.31
N LEU A 3 3.54 -8.44 1.48
CA LEU A 3 3.79 -7.96 0.11
C LEU A 3 3.27 -8.96 -0.92
N GLU A 4 2.86 -8.47 -2.09
CA GLU A 4 2.71 -9.32 -3.26
C GLU A 4 4.06 -9.82 -3.79
N ARG A 5 4.06 -10.94 -4.52
CA ARG A 5 5.29 -11.58 -5.01
C ARG A 5 6.02 -10.78 -6.09
N ASN A 6 5.31 -9.89 -6.77
CA ASN A 6 5.76 -9.05 -7.88
C ASN A 6 6.20 -7.65 -7.43
N VAL A 7 6.31 -7.38 -6.12
CA VAL A 7 6.86 -6.11 -5.63
C VAL A 7 8.36 -6.07 -5.88
N ASP A 8 8.79 -5.09 -6.66
CA ASP A 8 10.20 -4.82 -6.96
C ASP A 8 10.75 -3.76 -6.01
N LEU A 9 11.35 -4.24 -4.92
CA LEU A 9 11.98 -3.38 -3.91
C LEU A 9 13.22 -2.66 -4.43
N ALA A 10 13.95 -3.25 -5.40
CA ALA A 10 15.12 -2.61 -5.98
C ALA A 10 14.70 -1.38 -6.79
N ARG A 11 13.63 -1.52 -7.58
CA ARG A 11 13.05 -0.39 -8.31
C ARG A 11 12.54 0.70 -7.37
N LEU A 12 11.92 0.35 -6.24
CA LEU A 12 11.48 1.34 -5.26
C LEU A 12 12.65 2.08 -4.61
N ALA A 13 13.77 1.40 -4.37
CA ALA A 13 14.99 2.04 -3.87
C ALA A 13 15.56 3.05 -4.90
N GLU A 14 15.58 2.70 -6.19
CA GLU A 14 16.01 3.62 -7.26
C GLU A 14 15.12 4.88 -7.36
N LEU A 15 13.83 4.75 -7.04
CA LEU A 15 12.87 5.85 -7.05
C LEU A 15 12.93 6.72 -5.78
N THR A 16 13.67 6.31 -4.76
CA THR A 16 13.75 6.99 -3.45
C THR A 16 15.18 7.38 -3.01
N PRO A 17 16.03 7.94 -3.88
CA PRO A 17 17.45 8.15 -3.57
C PRO A 17 17.72 9.16 -2.45
N GLN A 18 16.76 10.05 -2.13
CA GLN A 18 16.87 11.04 -1.05
C GLN A 18 16.05 10.69 0.20
N TYR A 19 15.38 9.53 0.22
CA TYR A 19 14.51 9.18 1.34
C TYR A 19 15.35 8.71 2.52
N SER A 20 15.11 9.28 3.69
CA SER A 20 15.65 8.74 4.94
C SER A 20 14.88 7.48 5.36
N GLY A 21 15.37 6.78 6.40
CA GLY A 21 14.64 5.64 6.96
C GLY A 21 13.24 6.01 7.47
N ALA A 22 13.05 7.23 7.96
CA ALA A 22 11.74 7.74 8.36
C ALA A 22 10.82 7.95 7.15
N ASP A 23 11.36 8.46 6.04
CA ASP A 23 10.62 8.65 4.81
C ASP A 23 10.19 7.32 4.19
N LEU A 24 11.09 6.32 4.17
CA LEU A 24 10.75 4.97 3.73
C LEU A 24 9.68 4.33 4.62
N ALA A 25 9.77 4.52 5.94
CA ALA A 25 8.75 4.02 6.86
C ALA A 25 7.38 4.69 6.64
N ALA A 26 7.36 5.98 6.34
CA ALA A 26 6.14 6.70 5.98
C ALA A 26 5.58 6.22 4.63
N LEU A 27 6.44 5.98 3.63
CA LEU A 27 6.05 5.43 2.33
C LEU A 27 5.38 4.05 2.49
N CYS A 28 5.99 3.15 3.25
CA CYS A 28 5.42 1.82 3.52
C CYS A 28 4.06 1.91 4.24
N ARG A 29 3.92 2.84 5.20
CA ARG A 29 2.64 3.07 5.88
C ARG A 29 1.57 3.54 4.91
N GLU A 30 1.89 4.47 4.03
CA GLU A 30 0.95 5.00 3.05
C GLU A 30 0.52 3.94 2.04
N ALA A 31 1.47 3.16 1.50
CA ALA A 31 1.18 2.04 0.60
C ALA A 31 0.25 1.01 1.27
N GLY A 32 0.49 0.68 2.55
CA GLY A 32 -0.39 -0.20 3.32
C GLY A 32 -1.80 0.37 3.51
N LEU A 33 -1.93 1.67 3.77
CA LEU A 33 -3.23 2.33 3.90
C LEU A 33 -4.00 2.40 2.58
N LEU A 34 -3.30 2.58 1.46
CA LEU A 34 -3.91 2.54 0.12
C LEU A 34 -4.49 1.15 -0.16
N CYS A 35 -3.74 0.09 0.15
CA CYS A 35 -4.20 -1.29 0.02
C CYS A 35 -5.46 -1.57 0.86
N ILE A 36 -5.49 -1.10 2.11
CA ILE A 36 -6.67 -1.25 2.98
C ILE A 36 -7.86 -0.46 2.40
N ARG A 37 -7.64 0.78 1.96
CA ARG A 37 -8.71 1.62 1.39
C ARG A 37 -9.29 1.03 0.12
N GLU A 38 -8.45 0.50 -0.76
CA GLU A 38 -8.89 -0.19 -1.98
C GLU A 38 -9.81 -1.36 -1.62
N LYS A 39 -9.37 -2.21 -0.68
CA LYS A 39 -10.16 -3.38 -0.27
C LYS A 39 -11.48 -2.99 0.40
N ILE A 40 -11.47 -1.98 1.27
CA ILE A 40 -12.69 -1.43 1.87
C ILE A 40 -13.66 -0.95 0.79
N THR A 41 -13.17 -0.22 -0.21
CA THR A 41 -14.00 0.35 -1.28
C THR A 41 -14.66 -0.74 -2.11
N ILE A 42 -13.94 -1.83 -2.40
CA ILE A 42 -14.45 -2.97 -3.17
C ILE A 42 -15.46 -3.78 -2.34
N SER A 43 -15.21 -3.96 -1.05
CA SER A 43 -16.06 -4.74 -0.14
C SER A 43 -17.14 -3.88 0.57
N MET A 44 -17.54 -2.74 0.00
CA MET A 44 -18.65 -1.96 0.53
C MET A 44 -19.99 -2.52 0.09
N SER A 45 -20.88 -2.77 1.06
CA SER A 45 -22.30 -3.06 0.83
C SER A 45 -23.14 -2.11 1.70
N ASP A 46 -24.10 -1.39 1.10
CA ASP A 46 -24.95 -0.39 1.78
C ASP A 46 -24.20 0.65 2.63
N GLY A 47 -23.01 1.08 2.19
CA GLY A 47 -22.20 2.10 2.88
C GLY A 47 -21.51 1.60 4.15
N VAL A 48 -21.58 0.30 4.43
CA VAL A 48 -20.86 -0.36 5.52
C VAL A 48 -19.72 -1.19 4.93
N PRO A 49 -18.48 -1.06 5.42
CA PRO A 49 -17.40 -1.96 5.03
C PRO A 49 -17.71 -3.36 5.56
N GLU A 50 -17.95 -4.31 4.67
CA GLU A 50 -18.13 -5.71 5.03
C GLU A 50 -16.89 -6.48 4.61
N ILE A 51 -15.84 -6.40 5.44
CA ILE A 51 -14.60 -7.14 5.22
C ILE A 51 -14.50 -8.22 6.28
N SER A 52 -14.38 -9.46 5.84
CA SER A 52 -14.19 -10.58 6.75
C SER A 52 -12.73 -10.70 7.24
N PRO A 53 -12.47 -11.34 8.39
CA PRO A 53 -11.11 -11.49 8.91
C PRO A 53 -10.16 -12.19 7.92
N GLU A 54 -10.66 -13.14 7.12
CA GLU A 54 -9.88 -13.82 6.09
C GLU A 54 -9.47 -12.89 4.94
N GLU A 55 -10.32 -11.94 4.56
CA GLU A 55 -9.99 -10.94 3.54
C GLU A 55 -8.92 -9.97 4.04
N ILE A 56 -9.00 -9.56 5.32
CA ILE A 56 -7.95 -8.76 5.97
C ILE A 56 -6.62 -9.53 6.00
N ALA A 57 -6.65 -10.82 6.36
CA ALA A 57 -5.46 -11.66 6.40
C ALA A 57 -4.86 -11.92 5.00
N ALA A 58 -5.72 -11.90 3.96
CA ALA A 58 -5.33 -12.05 2.57
C ALA A 58 -4.78 -10.76 1.94
N LEU A 59 -4.91 -9.59 2.60
CA LEU A 59 -4.38 -8.33 2.09
C LEU A 59 -2.89 -8.45 1.77
N ARG A 60 -2.51 -7.98 0.58
CA ARG A 60 -1.12 -7.90 0.12
C ARG A 60 -0.90 -6.55 -0.53
N VAL A 61 0.18 -5.88 -0.13
CA VAL A 61 0.56 -4.60 -0.74
C VAL A 61 1.25 -4.91 -2.07
N SER A 62 0.59 -4.53 -3.16
CA SER A 62 1.11 -4.58 -4.53
C SER A 62 2.11 -3.46 -4.85
N GLN A 63 2.82 -3.59 -5.97
CA GLN A 63 3.71 -2.55 -6.51
C GLN A 63 2.97 -1.23 -6.77
N GLU A 64 1.73 -1.31 -7.25
CA GLU A 64 0.89 -0.15 -7.58
C GLU A 64 0.67 0.74 -6.35
N HIS A 65 0.42 0.15 -5.18
CA HIS A 65 0.25 0.90 -3.93
C HIS A 65 1.49 1.73 -3.56
N PHE A 66 2.69 1.20 -3.82
CA PHE A 66 3.92 1.95 -3.59
C PHE A 66 4.09 3.09 -4.59
N LEU A 67 3.78 2.86 -5.86
CA LEU A 67 3.86 3.90 -6.89
C LEU A 67 2.85 5.03 -6.62
N GLN A 68 1.64 4.67 -6.19
CA GLN A 68 0.62 5.64 -5.78
C GLN A 68 1.06 6.43 -4.53
N ALA A 69 1.64 5.76 -3.53
CA ALA A 69 2.16 6.43 -2.34
C ALA A 69 3.31 7.39 -2.67
N LEU A 70 4.21 7.01 -3.59
CA LEU A 70 5.26 7.91 -4.08
C LEU A 70 4.67 9.15 -4.77
N ASN A 71 3.64 8.96 -5.60
CA ASN A 71 3.00 10.05 -6.31
C ASN A 71 2.28 11.03 -5.37
N ASN A 72 1.64 10.52 -4.30
CA ASN A 72 0.96 11.36 -3.31
C ASN A 72 1.92 12.24 -2.51
N ARG A 73 3.14 11.75 -2.19
CA ARG A 73 4.13 12.50 -1.40
C ARG A 73 4.96 13.49 -2.23
N ASN A 74 4.98 13.35 -3.55
CA ASN A 74 5.66 14.26 -4.47
C ASN A 74 4.78 15.44 -4.94
N ARG A 75 3.60 15.62 -4.34
CA ARG A 75 2.75 16.81 -4.48
C ARG A 75 2.97 17.78 -3.33
#